data_AF-A0A399FAM3-F1
#
_entry.id   AF-A0A399FAM3-F1
#
_cell.length_a   1.000
_cell.length_b   1.000
_cell.length_c   1.000
_cell.angle_alpha   90.00
_cell.angle_beta   90.00
_cell.angle_gamma   90.00
#
_symmetry.space_group_name_H-M   'P 1'
#
loop_
_entity.id
_entity.type
_entity.pdbx_description
1 polymer ?
#
loop_
_entity_poly.entity_id
_entity_poly.type
_entity_poly.pdbx_seq_one_letter_code
_entity_poly.pdbx_strand_id
1 'polypeptide(L)'
;MRYWINRVLREDQRNLPILLRQEKEVNLLDNTVLSVGDQLRTRNGWVEVRDDFGLVIRLGPGSELAYALDPQGGNIAHPLEQPSLIFFGEVYKFRYYVRPLEVVACGKYRTSCWYCPSSMHARNLDENRDAFYALAGSVPIWDWDEKGESFVIVEVPKGHKAVLRHDSMKPMRKRYIVEEVCPISSDEWIRIASNYMDSGRWAREATREVVATGS
;
A
#
# COMPACT_ATOMS: atom_id res chain seq x y z
N MET A 1 16.04 -5.19 -3.59
CA MET A 1 15.35 -3.88 -3.56
C MET A 1 15.40 -3.35 -2.13
N ARG A 2 15.68 -2.06 -1.91
CA ARG A 2 15.65 -1.44 -0.59
C ARG A 2 14.34 -0.68 -0.41
N TYR A 3 13.70 -0.85 0.74
CA TYR A 3 12.56 -0.04 1.17
C TYR A 3 12.94 0.76 2.41
N TRP A 4 12.47 2.00 2.50
CA TRP A 4 12.68 2.82 3.69
C TRP A 4 11.47 3.70 4.00
N ILE A 5 11.35 4.07 5.27
CA ILE A 5 10.40 5.06 5.75
C ILE A 5 10.89 6.43 5.30
N ASN A 6 10.22 7.04 4.32
CA ASN A 6 10.56 8.38 3.91
C ASN A 6 10.06 9.42 4.91
N ARG A 7 8.86 9.21 5.45
CA ARG A 7 8.23 10.14 6.38
C ARG A 7 7.22 9.46 7.30
N VAL A 8 7.18 9.94 8.54
CA VAL A 8 6.15 9.65 9.54
C VAL A 8 5.44 10.95 9.93
N LEU A 9 4.14 11.07 9.62
CA LEU A 9 3.31 12.19 10.09
C LEU A 9 2.57 11.78 11.37
N ARG A 10 2.50 12.70 12.32
CA ARG A 10 1.90 12.50 13.64
C ARG A 10 0.80 13.53 13.83
N GLU A 11 -0.41 13.07 14.12
CA GLU A 11 -1.48 13.98 14.56
C GLU A 11 -1.40 14.25 16.06
N ASP A 12 -0.90 13.28 16.84
CA ASP A 12 -0.67 13.38 18.27
C ASP A 12 0.63 12.68 18.73
N GLN A 13 1.02 12.89 19.99
CA GLN A 13 2.21 12.26 20.61
C GLN A 13 1.91 10.87 21.21
N ARG A 14 0.67 10.41 21.15
CA ARG A 14 0.22 9.14 21.74
C ARG A 14 0.02 8.12 20.62
N ASN A 15 0.18 6.83 20.91
CA ASN A 15 -0.10 5.75 19.96
C ASN A 15 0.63 5.92 18.60
N LEU A 16 1.93 6.26 18.66
CA LEU A 16 2.75 6.54 17.48
C LEU A 16 2.96 5.30 16.60
N PRO A 17 3.16 5.48 15.27
CA PRO A 17 3.59 4.41 14.38
C PRO A 17 4.80 3.64 14.91
N ILE A 18 4.77 2.32 14.75
CA ILE A 18 5.81 1.41 15.22
C ILE A 18 6.32 0.50 14.10
N LEU A 19 7.53 0.00 14.32
CA LEU A 19 8.10 -1.14 13.62
C LEU A 19 8.19 -2.32 14.58
N LEU A 20 7.67 -3.46 14.18
CA LEU A 20 7.96 -4.76 14.76
C LEU A 20 9.14 -5.35 14.00
N ARG A 21 10.25 -5.53 14.71
CA ARG A 21 11.48 -6.13 14.19
C ARG A 21 11.93 -7.22 15.15
N GLN A 22 12.00 -8.46 14.68
CA GLN A 22 12.39 -9.62 15.50
C GLN A 22 11.56 -9.69 16.82
N GLU A 23 10.23 -9.59 16.70
CA GLU A 23 9.28 -9.57 17.83
C GLU A 23 9.43 -8.40 18.82
N LYS A 24 10.22 -7.38 18.49
CA LYS A 24 10.36 -6.17 19.31
C LYS A 24 9.67 -4.99 18.66
N GLU A 25 8.82 -4.31 19.44
CA GLU A 25 8.27 -3.01 19.07
C GLU A 25 9.33 -1.92 19.25
N VAL A 26 9.59 -1.17 18.18
CA VAL A 26 10.42 0.03 18.21
C VAL A 26 9.66 1.19 17.57
N ASN A 27 9.96 2.41 18.03
CA ASN A 27 9.40 3.61 17.44
C ASN A 27 9.81 3.72 15.97
N LEU A 28 8.85 4.03 15.10
CA LEU A 28 9.13 4.23 13.69
C LEU A 28 9.67 5.65 13.46
N LEU A 29 10.82 5.74 12.79
CA LEU A 29 11.49 7.00 12.49
C LEU A 29 11.69 7.16 10.99
N ASP A 30 11.73 8.42 10.54
CA ASP A 30 12.16 8.77 9.19
C ASP A 30 13.54 8.17 8.88
N ASN A 31 13.73 7.76 7.63
CA ASN A 31 14.91 7.09 7.08
C ASN A 31 15.17 5.67 7.63
N THR A 32 14.27 5.10 8.43
CA THR A 32 14.37 3.69 8.84
C THR A 32 14.32 2.78 7.62
N VAL A 33 15.34 1.97 7.40
CA VAL A 33 15.38 0.96 6.33
C VAL A 33 14.68 -0.30 6.79
N LEU A 34 13.79 -0.84 5.94
CA LEU A 34 13.08 -2.08 6.20
C LEU A 34 13.92 -3.30 5.82
N SER A 35 13.86 -4.32 6.65
CA SER A 35 14.44 -5.65 6.46
C SER A 35 13.35 -6.69 6.30
N VAL A 36 13.67 -7.80 5.63
CA VAL A 36 12.72 -8.92 5.51
C VAL A 36 12.37 -9.43 6.91
N GLY A 37 11.07 -9.59 7.18
CA GLY A 37 10.50 -9.91 8.49
C GLY A 37 10.00 -8.69 9.27
N ASP A 38 10.27 -7.46 8.83
CA ASP A 38 9.73 -6.27 9.48
C ASP A 38 8.23 -6.10 9.22
N GLN A 39 7.49 -5.69 10.24
CA GLN A 39 6.10 -5.27 10.14
C GLN A 39 5.92 -3.86 10.71
N LEU A 40 5.38 -2.97 9.91
CA LEU A 40 4.99 -1.62 10.27
C LEU A 40 3.51 -1.59 10.67
N ARG A 41 3.19 -0.83 11.72
CA ARG A 41 1.82 -0.49 12.10
C ARG A 41 1.70 1.02 12.30
N THR A 42 0.78 1.66 11.59
CA THR A 42 0.64 3.13 11.63
C THR A 42 -0.09 3.63 12.88
N ARG A 43 -0.93 2.80 13.50
CA ARG A 43 -1.72 3.21 14.69
C ARG A 43 -2.49 4.51 14.38
N ASN A 44 -2.24 5.62 15.06
CA ASN A 44 -2.92 6.89 14.77
C ASN A 44 -2.19 7.77 13.73
N GLY A 45 -1.01 7.36 13.27
CA GLY A 45 -0.17 8.17 12.39
C GLY A 45 -0.31 7.84 10.92
N TRP A 46 0.47 8.55 10.11
CA TRP A 46 0.59 8.33 8.67
C TRP A 46 2.03 8.02 8.32
N VAL A 47 2.25 7.13 7.34
CA VAL A 47 3.60 6.71 6.95
C VAL A 47 3.74 6.71 5.44
N GLU A 48 4.83 7.27 4.93
CA GLU A 48 5.28 7.08 3.56
C GLU A 48 6.48 6.14 3.51
N VAL A 49 6.35 5.07 2.74
CA VAL A 49 7.42 4.12 2.41
C VAL A 49 7.82 4.31 0.95
N ARG A 50 9.12 4.27 0.67
CA ARG A 50 9.68 4.41 -0.68
C ARG A 50 10.67 3.30 -1.01
N ASP A 51 10.94 3.14 -2.30
CA ASP A 51 12.02 2.29 -2.81
C ASP A 51 12.98 3.09 -3.71
N ASP A 52 14.10 2.45 -4.08
CA ASP A 52 15.15 3.05 -4.93
C ASP A 52 14.68 3.31 -6.37
N PHE A 53 13.53 2.77 -6.76
CA PHE A 53 13.01 2.75 -8.12
C PHE A 53 11.75 3.62 -8.28
N GLY A 54 11.48 4.51 -7.33
CA GLY A 54 10.39 5.49 -7.40
C GLY A 54 9.01 4.97 -6.97
N LEU A 55 8.93 3.86 -6.24
CA LEU A 55 7.72 3.42 -5.54
C LEU A 55 7.43 4.41 -4.42
N VAL A 56 6.15 4.71 -4.25
CA VAL A 56 5.63 5.41 -3.09
C VAL A 56 4.42 4.66 -2.59
N ILE A 57 4.45 4.32 -1.30
CA ILE A 57 3.32 3.75 -0.58
C ILE A 57 3.03 4.66 0.60
N ARG A 58 1.80 5.16 0.68
CA ARG A 58 1.32 6.03 1.76
C ARG A 58 0.23 5.29 2.51
N LEU A 59 0.45 5.11 3.81
CA LEU A 59 -0.44 4.41 4.71
C LEU A 59 -1.13 5.42 5.63
N GLY A 60 -2.45 5.28 5.76
CA GLY A 60 -3.25 6.03 6.73
C GLY A 60 -3.20 5.44 8.14
N PRO A 61 -3.95 6.03 9.08
CA PRO A 61 -4.14 5.49 10.42
C PRO A 61 -4.79 4.10 10.38
N GLY A 62 -4.42 3.23 11.32
CA GLY A 62 -4.94 1.86 11.44
C GLY A 62 -4.41 0.87 10.39
N SER A 63 -3.43 1.28 9.59
CA SER A 63 -2.86 0.50 8.50
C SER A 63 -1.59 -0.24 8.89
N GLU A 64 -1.25 -1.25 8.09
CA GLU A 64 -0.10 -2.10 8.28
C GLU A 64 0.64 -2.38 6.97
N LEU A 65 1.95 -2.58 7.07
CA LEU A 65 2.80 -3.02 5.96
C LEU A 65 3.81 -4.03 6.49
N ALA A 66 3.89 -5.20 5.89
CA ALA A 66 4.92 -6.19 6.16
C ALA A 66 5.84 -6.33 4.95
N TYR A 67 7.14 -6.44 5.20
CA TYR A 67 8.11 -6.84 4.18
C TYR A 67 8.50 -8.30 4.45
N ALA A 68 7.87 -9.24 3.75
CA ALA A 68 7.92 -10.66 4.11
C ALA A 68 8.24 -11.53 2.88
N LEU A 69 8.81 -12.71 3.11
CA LEU A 69 8.88 -13.73 2.07
C LEU A 69 7.45 -14.18 1.75
N ASP A 70 7.06 -14.04 0.49
CA ASP A 70 5.79 -14.54 0.00
C ASP A 70 6.07 -15.76 -0.90
N PRO A 71 5.51 -16.95 -0.59
CA PRO A 71 5.72 -18.15 -1.39
C PRO A 71 5.32 -17.97 -2.86
N GLN A 72 4.38 -17.06 -3.13
CA GLN A 72 3.87 -16.73 -4.47
C GLN A 72 4.40 -15.38 -4.95
N GLY A 73 5.53 -14.94 -4.36
CA GLY A 73 6.32 -13.73 -4.63
C GLY A 73 5.79 -12.87 -5.75
N GLY A 74 5.41 -11.64 -5.42
CA GLY A 74 4.55 -10.74 -6.19
C GLY A 74 4.93 -10.32 -7.59
N ASN A 75 5.54 -11.17 -8.41
CA ASN A 75 5.76 -10.91 -9.81
C ASN A 75 5.70 -12.16 -10.68
N ILE A 76 5.00 -11.95 -11.80
CA ILE A 76 4.98 -12.72 -13.05
C ILE A 76 6.40 -12.86 -13.69
N ALA A 77 7.47 -12.35 -13.05
CA ALA A 77 8.82 -12.26 -13.62
C ALA A 77 9.98 -12.63 -12.68
N HIS A 78 9.74 -13.05 -11.43
CA HIS A 78 10.84 -13.45 -10.53
C HIS A 78 10.51 -14.72 -9.74
N PRO A 79 11.52 -15.57 -9.46
CA PRO A 79 11.33 -16.91 -8.91
C PRO A 79 10.65 -16.91 -7.54
N LEU A 80 10.07 -18.06 -7.20
CA LEU A 80 9.57 -18.42 -5.85
C LEU A 80 10.55 -17.89 -4.78
N GLU A 81 10.01 -17.37 -3.67
CA GLU A 81 10.76 -16.89 -2.49
C GLU A 81 11.34 -15.46 -2.53
N GLN A 82 10.91 -14.58 -3.45
CA GLN A 82 11.26 -13.16 -3.30
C GLN A 82 10.40 -12.44 -2.23
N PRO A 83 11.02 -11.60 -1.39
CA PRO A 83 10.30 -10.75 -0.46
C PRO A 83 9.28 -9.85 -1.17
N SER A 84 8.07 -9.79 -0.65
CA SER A 84 6.98 -8.95 -1.12
C SER A 84 6.53 -7.98 -0.04
N LEU A 85 5.94 -6.88 -0.47
CA LEU A 85 5.25 -5.98 0.45
C LEU A 85 3.79 -6.39 0.56
N ILE A 86 3.36 -6.67 1.78
CA ILE A 86 1.99 -7.07 2.13
C ILE A 86 1.36 -5.95 2.94
N PHE A 87 0.26 -5.37 2.45
CA PHE A 87 -0.39 -4.23 3.08
C PHE A 87 -1.76 -4.59 3.64
N PHE A 88 -2.24 -3.79 4.60
CA PHE A 88 -3.60 -3.86 5.12
C PHE A 88 -4.02 -2.49 5.66
N GLY A 89 -5.33 -2.24 5.72
CA GLY A 89 -5.87 -0.95 6.14
C GLY A 89 -6.06 0.01 4.96
N GLU A 90 -5.92 1.31 5.19
CA GLU A 90 -5.99 2.30 4.11
C GLU A 90 -4.60 2.63 3.53
N VAL A 91 -4.46 2.41 2.22
CA VAL A 91 -3.18 2.45 1.51
C VAL A 91 -3.35 3.10 0.15
N TYR A 92 -2.46 4.02 -0.19
CA TYR A 92 -2.26 4.53 -1.54
C TYR A 92 -0.88 4.10 -2.05
N LYS A 93 -0.84 3.56 -3.25
CA LYS A 93 0.40 3.13 -3.91
C LYS A 93 0.47 3.72 -5.30
N PHE A 94 1.62 4.28 -5.65
CA PHE A 94 1.93 4.67 -7.02
C PHE A 94 3.43 4.55 -7.28
N ARG A 95 3.82 4.61 -8.55
CA ARG A 95 5.23 4.61 -8.96
C ARG A 95 5.46 5.71 -9.99
N TYR A 96 6.47 6.55 -9.77
CA TYR A 96 6.80 7.66 -10.68
C TYR A 96 7.36 7.19 -12.02
N TYR A 97 8.06 6.05 -12.06
CA TYR A 97 8.74 5.54 -13.25
C TYR A 97 8.59 4.02 -13.38
N VAL A 98 8.16 3.54 -14.55
CA VAL A 98 8.15 2.11 -14.89
C VAL A 98 9.34 1.82 -15.81
N ARG A 99 10.57 1.97 -15.29
CA ARG A 99 11.79 1.46 -15.93
C ARG A 99 12.79 1.04 -14.85
N PRO A 100 13.39 -0.16 -14.93
CA PRO A 100 13.22 -1.17 -15.99
C PRO A 100 11.85 -1.84 -15.96
N LEU A 101 11.37 -2.32 -17.11
CA LEU A 101 10.14 -3.13 -17.27
C LEU A 101 10.15 -4.41 -16.40
N GLU A 102 11.32 -4.78 -15.88
CA GLU A 102 11.57 -5.94 -15.02
C GLU A 102 11.02 -5.76 -13.60
N VAL A 103 10.78 -4.51 -13.16
CA VAL A 103 10.21 -4.24 -11.83
C VAL A 103 8.72 -4.00 -11.96
N VAL A 104 7.96 -5.07 -12.20
CA VAL A 104 6.51 -5.02 -11.97
C VAL A 104 6.32 -4.82 -10.46
N ALA A 105 5.74 -3.70 -10.07
CA ALA A 105 5.55 -3.38 -8.67
C ALA A 105 4.14 -3.80 -8.27
N CYS A 106 3.89 -5.10 -8.19
CA CYS A 106 2.66 -5.56 -7.61
C CYS A 106 2.65 -5.29 -6.10
N GLY A 107 1.45 -5.24 -5.54
CA GLY A 107 1.24 -5.25 -4.11
C GLY A 107 0.37 -6.43 -3.73
N LYS A 108 0.62 -7.07 -2.59
CA LYS A 108 -0.36 -7.96 -1.98
C LYS A 108 -1.13 -7.16 -0.94
N TYR A 109 -2.45 -7.09 -1.09
CA TYR A 109 -3.29 -6.62 0.00
C TYR A 109 -3.80 -7.84 0.79
N ARG A 110 -3.61 -7.83 2.11
CA ARG A 110 -3.63 -9.02 2.99
C ARG A 110 -4.87 -9.88 2.83
N THR A 111 -6.03 -9.25 2.93
CA THR A 111 -7.34 -9.91 2.87
C THR A 111 -7.80 -10.16 1.45
N SER A 112 -7.12 -9.55 0.46
CA SER A 112 -7.65 -9.41 -0.87
C SER A 112 -6.54 -9.11 -1.86
N CYS A 113 -6.09 -10.16 -2.55
CA CYS A 113 -5.61 -10.07 -3.94
C CYS A 113 -4.27 -9.35 -4.18
N TRP A 114 -3.65 -9.73 -5.29
CA TRP A 114 -2.56 -9.03 -5.94
C TRP A 114 -3.10 -7.95 -6.87
N TYR A 115 -2.33 -6.89 -7.05
CA TYR A 115 -2.67 -5.79 -7.97
C TYR A 115 -1.43 -5.15 -8.61
N CYS A 116 -1.45 -4.98 -9.93
CA CYS A 116 -0.35 -4.45 -10.76
C CYS A 116 -0.89 -3.75 -12.02
N PRO A 117 -0.21 -2.78 -12.66
CA PRO A 117 0.93 -1.95 -12.23
C PRO A 117 0.57 -0.46 -12.03
N SER A 118 -0.68 -0.12 -11.71
CA SER A 118 -1.14 1.27 -11.68
C SER A 118 -1.16 1.93 -10.30
N SER A 119 -1.35 3.27 -10.30
CA SER A 119 -1.66 4.03 -9.10
C SER A 119 -3.02 3.61 -8.55
N MET A 120 -3.06 3.31 -7.27
CA MET A 120 -4.22 2.71 -6.66
C MET A 120 -4.37 3.14 -5.21
N HIS A 121 -5.60 3.07 -4.75
CA HIS A 121 -5.97 3.24 -3.36
C HIS A 121 -6.80 2.04 -2.94
N ALA A 122 -6.59 1.53 -1.74
CA ALA A 122 -7.37 0.46 -1.15
C ALA A 122 -7.66 0.81 0.30
N ARG A 123 -8.81 0.36 0.81
CA ARG A 123 -9.15 0.48 2.23
C ARG A 123 -10.03 -0.66 2.69
N ASN A 124 -9.85 -1.08 3.92
CA ASN A 124 -10.86 -1.89 4.60
C ASN A 124 -12.10 -1.02 4.88
N LEU A 125 -13.28 -1.58 4.63
CA LEU A 125 -14.57 -1.01 5.01
C LEU A 125 -14.99 -1.54 6.37
N ASP A 126 -14.71 -2.82 6.62
CA ASP A 126 -14.93 -3.54 7.89
C ASP A 126 -14.04 -4.80 7.93
N GLU A 127 -14.40 -5.79 8.76
CA GLU A 127 -13.65 -7.02 8.97
C GLU A 127 -13.54 -7.92 7.72
N ASN A 128 -14.49 -7.83 6.79
CA ASN A 128 -14.54 -8.73 5.64
C ASN A 128 -14.76 -8.03 4.30
N ARG A 129 -14.92 -6.71 4.28
CA ARG A 129 -15.06 -5.93 3.05
C ARG A 129 -13.91 -4.97 2.86
N ASP A 130 -13.42 -4.94 1.62
CA ASP A 130 -12.38 -4.04 1.14
C ASP A 130 -12.88 -3.28 -0.09
N ALA A 131 -12.51 -2.01 -0.20
CA ALA A 131 -12.73 -1.20 -1.39
C ALA A 131 -11.41 -0.95 -2.11
N PHE A 132 -11.41 -1.15 -3.44
CA PHE A 132 -10.25 -0.97 -4.32
C PHE A 132 -10.57 0.06 -5.39
N TYR A 133 -9.75 1.09 -5.49
CA TYR A 133 -9.98 2.25 -6.34
C TYR A 133 -8.96 2.28 -7.49
N ALA A 134 -9.46 2.32 -8.73
CA ALA A 134 -8.66 2.44 -9.93
C ALA A 134 -8.47 3.92 -10.32
N LEU A 135 -7.38 4.51 -9.85
CA LEU A 135 -7.17 5.96 -9.92
C LEU A 135 -6.64 6.42 -11.28
N ALA A 136 -5.70 5.65 -11.83
CA ALA A 136 -5.20 5.79 -13.19
C ALA A 136 -5.29 4.44 -13.88
N GLY A 137 -5.75 4.40 -15.14
CA GLY A 137 -5.94 3.14 -15.87
C GLY A 137 -6.97 2.20 -15.22
N SER A 138 -7.20 1.05 -15.85
CA SER A 138 -7.91 -0.04 -15.19
C SER A 138 -6.94 -0.82 -14.28
N VAL A 139 -7.50 -1.48 -13.28
CA VAL A 139 -6.72 -2.27 -12.32
C VAL A 139 -7.29 -3.69 -12.24
N PRO A 140 -6.54 -4.72 -12.68
CA PRO A 140 -6.89 -6.09 -12.41
C PRO A 140 -6.65 -6.41 -10.93
N ILE A 141 -7.67 -6.94 -10.28
CA ILE A 141 -7.59 -7.53 -8.95
C ILE A 141 -7.66 -9.04 -9.14
N TRP A 142 -6.61 -9.75 -8.70
CA TRP A 142 -6.43 -11.16 -8.99
C TRP A 142 -5.77 -11.89 -7.82
N ASP A 143 -5.90 -13.22 -7.76
CA ASP A 143 -5.18 -14.02 -6.75
C ASP A 143 -4.75 -15.36 -7.34
N TRP A 144 -4.01 -16.15 -6.57
CA TRP A 144 -3.64 -17.51 -6.93
C TRP A 144 -4.58 -18.51 -6.26
N ASP A 145 -4.96 -19.57 -6.97
CA ASP A 145 -5.73 -20.66 -6.38
C ASP A 145 -4.85 -21.69 -5.64
N GLU A 146 -5.47 -22.71 -5.07
CA GLU A 146 -4.77 -23.75 -4.29
C GLU A 146 -3.78 -24.57 -5.13
N LYS A 147 -3.84 -24.49 -6.46
CA LYS A 147 -2.93 -25.16 -7.39
C LYS A 147 -1.80 -24.22 -7.85
N GLY A 148 -1.80 -22.97 -7.40
CA GLY A 148 -0.86 -21.95 -7.87
C GLY A 148 -1.21 -21.39 -9.24
N GLU A 149 -2.46 -21.50 -9.69
CA GLU A 149 -2.93 -20.85 -10.93
C GLU A 149 -3.52 -19.47 -10.61
N SER A 150 -3.11 -18.44 -11.34
CA SER A 150 -3.68 -17.11 -11.15
C SER A 150 -5.09 -17.03 -11.74
N PHE A 151 -5.97 -16.26 -11.09
CA PHE A 151 -7.31 -15.95 -11.59
C PHE A 151 -7.70 -14.52 -11.26
N VAL A 152 -8.33 -13.85 -12.21
CA VAL A 152 -8.86 -12.50 -12.02
C VAL A 152 -10.16 -12.59 -11.24
N ILE A 153 -10.27 -11.78 -10.19
CA ILE A 153 -11.47 -11.63 -9.37
C ILE A 153 -12.37 -10.54 -9.98
N VAL A 154 -11.78 -9.39 -10.31
CA VAL A 154 -12.46 -8.28 -10.98
C VAL A 154 -11.46 -7.39 -11.73
N GLU A 155 -11.88 -6.85 -12.88
CA GLU A 155 -11.19 -5.75 -13.55
C GLU A 155 -11.89 -4.44 -13.17
N VAL A 156 -11.21 -3.55 -12.46
CA VAL A 156 -11.80 -2.27 -12.02
C VAL A 156 -11.50 -1.18 -13.06
N PRO A 157 -12.51 -0.58 -13.71
CA PRO A 157 -12.29 0.47 -14.70
C PRO A 157 -11.70 1.74 -14.07
N LYS A 158 -10.96 2.52 -14.86
CA LYS A 158 -10.47 3.84 -14.42
C LYS A 158 -11.61 4.70 -13.87
N GLY A 159 -11.37 5.36 -12.75
CA GLY A 159 -12.35 6.23 -12.09
C GLY A 159 -13.47 5.48 -11.37
N HIS A 160 -13.34 4.16 -11.22
CA HIS A 160 -14.27 3.33 -10.48
C HIS A 160 -13.58 2.72 -9.25
N LYS A 161 -14.41 2.26 -8.32
CA LYS A 161 -14.01 1.37 -7.23
C LYS A 161 -14.76 0.05 -7.34
N ALA A 162 -14.15 -1.01 -6.83
CA ALA A 162 -14.83 -2.27 -6.54
C ALA A 162 -14.87 -2.51 -5.04
N VAL A 163 -16.00 -3.01 -4.54
CA VAL A 163 -16.14 -3.52 -3.17
C VAL A 163 -16.11 -5.03 -3.23
N LEU A 164 -15.12 -5.62 -2.56
CA LEU A 164 -14.93 -7.06 -2.46
C LEU A 164 -15.23 -7.51 -1.03
N ARG A 165 -16.04 -8.55 -0.91
CA ARG A 165 -16.20 -9.29 0.34
C ARG A 165 -15.34 -10.56 0.33
N HIS A 166 -14.55 -10.74 1.37
CA HIS A 166 -13.67 -11.88 1.58
C HIS A 166 -14.26 -12.86 2.60
N ASP A 167 -14.31 -14.14 2.24
CA ASP A 167 -14.82 -15.23 3.05
C ASP A 167 -13.75 -16.34 3.16
N SER A 168 -12.92 -16.26 4.20
CA SER A 168 -11.76 -17.14 4.41
C SER A 168 -12.10 -18.62 4.51
N MET A 169 -13.37 -18.94 4.79
CA MET A 169 -13.85 -20.31 4.92
C MET A 169 -14.14 -20.97 3.57
N LYS A 170 -14.14 -20.20 2.48
CA LYS A 170 -14.36 -20.71 1.13
C LYS A 170 -13.05 -21.03 0.41
N PRO A 171 -13.09 -21.97 -0.56
CA PRO A 171 -12.00 -22.18 -1.52
C PRO A 171 -11.66 -20.89 -2.28
N MET A 172 -10.41 -20.74 -2.72
CA MET A 172 -9.83 -19.53 -3.33
C MET A 172 -10.74 -18.85 -4.34
N ARG A 173 -11.18 -19.59 -5.36
CA ARG A 173 -12.02 -19.04 -6.44
C ARG A 173 -13.42 -18.61 -6.00
N LYS A 174 -13.87 -19.02 -4.80
CA LYS A 174 -15.16 -18.66 -4.20
C LYS A 174 -15.03 -17.76 -2.97
N ARG A 175 -13.79 -17.48 -2.55
CA ARG A 175 -13.47 -16.68 -1.36
C ARG A 175 -13.82 -15.22 -1.52
N TYR A 176 -13.81 -14.73 -2.77
CA TYR A 176 -14.08 -13.34 -3.09
C TYR A 176 -15.43 -13.20 -3.77
N ILE A 177 -16.22 -12.25 -3.28
CA ILE A 177 -17.49 -11.85 -3.87
C ILE A 177 -17.38 -10.38 -4.25
N VAL A 178 -17.54 -10.08 -5.53
CA VAL A 178 -17.65 -8.70 -6.02
C VAL A 178 -19.06 -8.21 -5.67
N GLU A 179 -19.17 -7.33 -4.68
CA GLU A 179 -20.45 -6.78 -4.24
C GLU A 179 -20.88 -5.61 -5.11
N GLU A 180 -19.93 -4.76 -5.51
CA GLU A 180 -20.19 -3.55 -6.28
C GLU A 180 -18.99 -3.19 -7.15
N VAL A 181 -19.27 -2.65 -8.34
CA VAL A 181 -18.31 -1.86 -9.13
C VAL A 181 -19.01 -0.57 -9.53
N CYS A 182 -18.55 0.57 -9.03
CA CYS A 182 -19.23 1.86 -9.21
C CYS A 182 -18.24 3.02 -9.35
N PRO A 183 -18.67 4.16 -9.93
CA PRO A 183 -17.84 5.36 -10.00
C PRO A 183 -17.37 5.81 -8.61
N ILE A 184 -16.14 6.32 -8.54
CA ILE A 184 -15.63 6.92 -7.29
C ILE A 184 -16.38 8.23 -7.04
N SER A 185 -16.93 8.41 -5.84
CA SER A 185 -17.67 9.63 -5.53
C SER A 185 -16.74 10.84 -5.42
N SER A 186 -17.27 12.05 -5.61
CA SER A 186 -16.50 13.28 -5.48
C SER A 186 -15.84 13.42 -4.10
N ASP A 187 -16.56 13.06 -3.03
CA ASP A 187 -16.04 13.13 -1.66
C ASP A 187 -14.91 12.14 -1.42
N GLU A 188 -15.04 10.91 -1.94
CA GLU A 188 -13.95 9.93 -1.92
C GLU A 188 -12.74 10.45 -2.70
N TRP A 189 -12.97 11.10 -3.83
CA TRP A 189 -11.92 11.68 -4.66
C TRP A 189 -11.14 12.79 -3.97
N ILE A 190 -11.86 13.75 -3.40
CA ILE A 190 -11.28 14.86 -2.64
C ILE A 190 -10.46 14.32 -1.47
N ARG A 191 -11.01 13.37 -0.72
CA ARG A 191 -10.36 12.75 0.44
C ARG A 191 -9.10 11.98 0.07
N ILE A 192 -9.13 11.19 -1.00
CA ILE A 192 -7.95 10.45 -1.48
C ILE A 192 -6.89 11.44 -1.96
N ALA A 193 -7.29 12.43 -2.76
CA ALA A 193 -6.37 13.42 -3.31
C ALA A 193 -5.66 14.23 -2.22
N SER A 194 -6.40 14.77 -1.24
CA SER A 194 -5.85 15.63 -0.19
C SER A 194 -4.99 14.87 0.83
N ASN A 195 -5.35 13.62 1.15
CA ASN A 195 -4.64 12.86 2.18
C ASN A 195 -3.46 12.06 1.62
N TYR A 196 -3.59 11.55 0.39
CA TYR A 196 -2.66 10.58 -0.15
C TYR A 196 -1.94 11.03 -1.41
N MET A 197 -2.51 11.88 -2.26
CA MET A 197 -1.87 12.24 -3.53
C MET A 197 -1.06 13.54 -3.43
N ASP A 198 -1.58 14.53 -2.68
CA ASP A 198 -0.94 15.83 -2.51
C ASP A 198 0.49 15.69 -1.95
N SER A 199 1.48 15.99 -2.77
CA SER A 199 2.89 15.91 -2.38
C SER A 199 3.26 16.91 -1.29
N GLY A 200 2.56 18.04 -1.18
CA GLY A 200 2.81 19.07 -0.16
C GLY A 200 2.65 18.54 1.26
N ARG A 201 1.61 17.71 1.49
CA ARG A 201 1.41 17.01 2.78
C ARG A 201 2.60 16.13 3.16
N TRP A 202 3.29 15.57 2.17
CA TRP A 202 4.38 14.61 2.36
C TRP A 202 5.78 15.21 2.17
N ALA A 203 5.90 16.48 1.79
CA ALA A 203 7.16 17.21 1.67
C ALA A 203 7.76 17.58 3.04
N ARG A 204 9.04 17.24 3.27
CA ARG A 204 9.77 17.71 4.47
C ARG A 204 9.77 19.24 4.50
N GLU A 205 9.58 19.82 5.67
CA GLU A 205 9.79 21.27 5.82
C GLU A 205 11.23 21.56 5.41
N ALA A 206 11.40 22.42 4.40
CA ALA A 206 12.72 22.92 4.08
C ALA A 206 13.20 23.72 5.29
N THR A 207 14.30 23.31 5.90
CA THR A 207 14.97 24.10 6.92
C THR A 207 15.23 25.48 6.34
N ARG A 208 14.43 26.47 6.73
CA ARG A 208 14.76 27.87 6.45
C ARG A 208 15.94 28.19 7.36
N GLU A 209 17.15 27.97 6.87
CA GLU A 209 18.31 28.69 7.39
C GLU A 209 18.02 30.17 7.14
N VAL A 210 17.53 30.84 8.17
CA VAL A 210 17.52 32.29 8.24
C VAL A 210 18.99 32.68 8.29
N VAL A 211 19.57 32.95 7.13
CA VAL A 211 20.81 33.72 7.05
C VAL A 211 20.44 35.10 7.58
N ALA A 212 20.64 35.29 8.88
CA ALA A 212 20.65 36.60 9.49
C ALA A 212 21.84 37.33 8.86
N THR A 213 21.58 38.09 7.80
CA THR A 213 22.49 39.12 7.33
C THR A 213 22.50 40.21 8.41
N GLY A 214 23.41 40.07 9.36
CA GLY A 214 23.83 41.18 10.20
C GLY A 214 24.61 42.16 9.33
N SER A 215 24.12 43.39 9.22
CA SER A 215 24.87 44.59 8.86
C SER A 215 24.12 45.78 9.44
#